data_AF-A0A090WG66-F1
#
_entry.id   AF-A0A090WG66-F1
#
_cell.length_a   1.000
_cell.length_b   1.000
_cell.length_c   1.000
_cell.angle_alpha   90.00
_cell.angle_beta   90.00
_cell.angle_gamma   90.00
#
_symmetry.space_group_name_H-M   'P 1'
#
loop_
_entity.id
_entity.type
_entity.pdbx_description
1 polymer ?
#
loop_
_entity_poly.entity_id
_entity_poly.type
_entity_poly.pdbx_seq_one_letter_code
_entity_poly.pdbx_strand_id
1 'polypeptide(L)'
;MDILKLATEWAKSEVFSTRFFILFGLLFIIASIGFWQLGKTDLARSYIIPTLVAGIMLLTIGIGLFYTNKSRITQFEKAYNENATAFIQSELDRTEKTLKEYDTIVFKAIPLIIIAAALILLFINSTMCAPLVLRL
;
A
#
# COMPACT_ATOMS: atom_id res chain seq x y z
N MET A 1 16.77 -4.38 -27.34
CA MET A 1 15.66 -4.25 -26.36
C MET A 1 15.64 -2.79 -25.92
N ASP A 2 14.54 -2.07 -26.09
CA ASP A 2 14.46 -0.64 -25.78
C ASP A 2 14.16 -0.44 -24.29
N ILE A 3 15.21 -0.24 -23.50
CA ILE A 3 15.14 -0.09 -22.04
C ILE A 3 14.31 1.13 -21.65
N LEU A 4 14.35 2.21 -22.46
CA LEU A 4 13.55 3.41 -22.23
C LEU A 4 12.05 3.09 -22.34
N LYS A 5 11.67 2.33 -23.38
CA LYS A 5 10.29 1.90 -23.56
C LYS A 5 9.81 1.03 -22.40
N LEU A 6 10.62 0.06 -21.96
CA LEU A 6 10.29 -0.83 -20.85
C LEU A 6 10.11 -0.05 -19.53
N ALA A 7 11.05 0.85 -19.20
CA ALA A 7 11.00 1.68 -18.00
C ALA A 7 9.77 2.60 -18.00
N THR A 8 9.42 3.14 -19.17
CA THR A 8 8.25 4.01 -19.34
C THR A 8 6.93 3.24 -19.20
N GLU A 9 6.83 2.05 -19.82
CA GLU A 9 5.66 1.19 -19.69
C GLU A 9 5.47 0.68 -18.26
N TRP A 10 6.56 0.36 -17.57
CA TRP A 10 6.52 -0.01 -16.15
C TRP A 10 6.02 1.13 -15.28
N ALA A 11 6.56 2.35 -15.44
CA ALA A 11 6.09 3.52 -14.70
C ALA A 11 4.62 3.87 -15.01
N LYS A 12 4.17 3.72 -16.27
CA LYS A 12 2.75 3.88 -16.63
C LYS A 12 1.85 2.84 -15.94
N SER A 13 2.32 1.60 -15.85
CA SER A 13 1.62 0.52 -15.15
C SER A 13 1.55 0.78 -13.65
N GLU A 14 2.60 1.35 -13.06
CA GLU A 14 2.62 1.79 -11.67
C GLU A 14 1.57 2.90 -11.42
N VAL A 15 1.53 3.92 -12.28
CA VAL A 15 0.48 4.96 -12.22
C VAL A 15 -0.92 4.37 -12.36
N PHE A 16 -1.12 3.36 -13.21
CA PHE A 16 -2.41 2.68 -13.32
C PHE A 16 -2.80 1.99 -12.01
N SER A 17 -1.87 1.24 -11.40
CA SER A 17 -2.08 0.60 -10.10
C SER A 17 -2.43 1.62 -9.00
N THR A 18 -1.78 2.80 -8.99
CA THR A 18 -2.05 3.83 -7.98
C THR A 18 -3.48 4.36 -7.95
N ARG A 19 -4.20 4.27 -9.08
CA ARG A 19 -5.62 4.64 -9.14
C ARG A 19 -6.49 3.71 -8.30
N PHE A 20 -6.10 2.44 -8.14
CA PHE A 20 -6.81 1.52 -7.26
C PHE A 20 -6.66 1.91 -5.80
N PHE A 21 -5.46 2.35 -5.35
CA PHE A 21 -5.30 2.87 -3.99
C PHE A 21 -6.21 4.06 -3.72
N ILE A 22 -6.33 4.98 -4.70
CA ILE A 22 -7.23 6.13 -4.59
C ILE A 22 -8.70 5.67 -4.56
N LEU A 23 -9.10 4.78 -5.46
CA LEU A 23 -10.46 4.24 -5.54
C LEU A 23 -10.87 3.55 -4.23
N PHE A 24 -10.05 2.65 -3.72
CA PHE A 24 -10.32 1.97 -2.45
C PHE A 24 -10.26 2.93 -1.27
N GLY A 25 -9.36 3.90 -1.27
CA GLY A 25 -9.34 4.97 -0.25
C GLY A 25 -10.67 5.73 -0.20
N LEU A 26 -11.22 6.12 -1.35
CA LEU A 26 -12.55 6.74 -1.43
C LEU A 26 -13.67 5.82 -0.96
N LEU A 27 -13.66 4.55 -1.37
CA LEU A 27 -14.66 3.56 -0.94
C LEU A 27 -14.64 3.36 0.58
N PHE A 28 -13.46 3.35 1.20
CA PHE A 28 -13.32 3.25 2.66
C PHE A 28 -13.86 4.47 3.39
N ILE A 29 -13.67 5.68 2.84
CA ILE A 29 -14.27 6.90 3.38
C ILE A 29 -15.80 6.86 3.25
N ILE A 30 -16.31 6.47 2.08
CA ILE A 30 -17.76 6.32 1.87
C ILE A 30 -18.34 5.29 2.84
N ALA A 31 -17.67 4.16 3.04
CA ALA A 31 -18.08 3.14 4.00
C ALA A 31 -18.08 3.69 5.44
N SER A 32 -17.07 4.46 5.84
CA SER A 32 -17.02 5.12 7.15
C SER A 32 -18.20 6.08 7.36
N ILE A 33 -18.53 6.90 6.36
CA ILE A 33 -19.71 7.78 6.39
C ILE A 33 -21.01 6.96 6.46
N GLY A 34 -21.10 5.85 5.71
CA GLY A 34 -22.23 4.92 5.75
C GLY A 34 -22.42 4.31 7.14
N PHE A 35 -21.35 3.87 7.80
CA PHE A 35 -21.39 3.39 9.18
C PHE A 35 -21.80 4.50 10.16
N TRP A 36 -21.40 5.75 9.91
CA TRP A 36 -21.81 6.86 10.75
C TRP A 36 -23.31 7.18 10.64
N GLN A 37 -23.88 7.14 9.43
CA GLN A 37 -25.31 7.45 9.22
C GLN A 37 -26.25 6.28 9.55
N LEU A 38 -25.85 5.04 9.24
CA LEU A 38 -26.70 3.85 9.35
C LEU A 38 -26.38 3.01 10.60
N GLY A 39 -25.22 3.22 11.23
CA GLY A 39 -24.76 2.47 12.40
C GLY A 39 -25.45 2.89 13.68
N LYS A 40 -26.58 2.22 13.97
CA LYS A 40 -27.30 2.36 15.25
C LYS A 40 -26.78 1.42 16.34
N THR A 41 -25.99 0.41 15.98
CA THR A 41 -25.40 -0.56 16.91
C THR A 41 -23.98 -0.14 17.31
N ASP A 42 -23.57 -0.48 18.53
CA ASP A 42 -22.21 -0.17 19.02
C ASP A 42 -21.14 -0.82 18.14
N LEU A 43 -21.40 -2.03 17.65
CA LEU A 43 -20.54 -2.74 16.71
C LEU A 43 -20.31 -1.94 15.41
N ALA A 44 -21.36 -1.36 14.83
CA ALA A 44 -21.23 -0.57 13.60
C ALA A 44 -20.44 0.72 13.83
N ARG A 45 -20.59 1.35 15.01
CA ARG A 45 -19.85 2.55 15.38
C ARG A 45 -18.35 2.28 15.58
N SER A 46 -17.99 1.11 16.10
CA SER A 46 -16.58 0.71 16.26
C SER A 46 -15.82 0.66 14.93
N TYR A 47 -16.50 0.38 13.80
CA TYR A 47 -15.86 0.32 12.48
C TYR A 47 -15.62 1.68 11.84
N ILE A 48 -16.21 2.77 12.34
CA ILE A 48 -16.09 4.12 11.75
C ILE A 48 -14.63 4.61 11.75
N ILE A 49 -13.95 4.53 12.91
CA ILE A 49 -12.59 5.04 13.07
C ILE A 49 -11.57 4.21 12.25
N PRO A 50 -11.53 2.86 12.35
CA PRO A 50 -10.58 2.07 11.57
C PRO A 50 -10.75 2.24 10.06
N THR A 51 -12.01 2.28 9.57
CA THR A 51 -12.27 2.47 8.13
C THR A 51 -11.90 3.87 7.65
N LEU A 52 -12.12 4.90 8.46
CA LEU A 52 -11.69 6.26 8.14
C LEU A 52 -10.17 6.38 8.07
N VAL A 53 -9.46 5.84 9.07
CA VAL A 53 -7.99 5.87 9.12
C VAL A 53 -7.40 5.12 7.92
N ALA A 54 -7.92 3.93 7.62
CA ALA A 54 -7.49 3.17 6.45
C ALA A 54 -7.76 3.92 5.13
N GLY A 55 -8.93 4.56 4.99
CA GLY A 55 -9.28 5.36 3.82
C GLY A 55 -8.34 6.53 3.59
N ILE A 56 -8.05 7.32 4.65
CA ILE A 56 -7.11 8.45 4.58
C ILE A 56 -5.69 7.96 4.23
N MET A 57 -5.24 6.87 4.87
CA MET A 57 -3.93 6.29 4.58
C MET A 57 -3.82 5.84 3.11
N LEU A 58 -4.82 5.15 2.59
CA LEU A 58 -4.85 4.73 1.18
C LEU A 58 -4.86 5.92 0.21
N LEU A 59 -5.59 6.98 0.54
CA LEU A 59 -5.61 8.20 -0.29
C LEU A 59 -4.27 8.92 -0.29
N THR A 60 -3.65 9.13 0.88
CA THR A 60 -2.36 9.81 0.97
C THR A 60 -1.28 9.07 0.19
N ILE A 61 -1.22 7.74 0.31
CA ILE A 61 -0.30 6.88 -0.44
C ILE A 61 -0.63 6.90 -1.94
N GLY A 62 -1.91 6.73 -2.30
CA GLY A 62 -2.35 6.68 -3.70
C GLY A 62 -2.06 7.99 -4.45
N ILE A 63 -2.36 9.13 -3.82
CA ILE A 63 -2.08 10.46 -4.39
C ILE A 63 -0.56 10.69 -4.48
N GLY A 64 0.20 10.40 -3.42
CA GLY A 64 1.65 10.60 -3.39
C GLY A 64 2.39 9.81 -4.47
N LEU A 65 2.03 8.53 -4.64
CA LEU A 65 2.58 7.68 -5.70
C LEU A 65 2.16 8.15 -7.09
N PHE A 66 0.92 8.58 -7.27
CA PHE A 66 0.43 9.06 -8.57
C PHE A 66 1.25 10.27 -9.08
N TYR A 67 1.49 11.26 -8.22
CA TYR A 67 2.28 12.44 -8.59
C TYR A 67 3.75 12.10 -8.86
N THR A 68 4.36 11.31 -7.97
CA THR A 68 5.76 10.90 -8.10
C THR A 68 6.00 10.14 -9.40
N ASN A 69 5.15 9.15 -9.70
CA ASN A 69 5.32 8.32 -10.88
C ASN A 69 4.97 9.04 -12.18
N LYS A 70 4.02 9.99 -12.16
CA LYS A 70 3.75 10.84 -13.33
C LYS A 70 4.94 11.75 -13.65
N SER A 71 5.57 12.34 -12.65
CA SER A 71 6.77 13.17 -12.84
C SER A 71 7.95 12.34 -13.36
N ARG A 72 8.14 11.12 -12.83
CA ARG A 72 9.22 10.21 -13.25
C ARG A 72 9.17 9.85 -14.74
N ILE A 73 7.98 9.60 -15.30
CA ILE A 73 7.83 9.30 -16.74
C ILE A 73 8.42 10.42 -17.61
N THR A 74 8.15 11.68 -17.26
CA THR A 74 8.69 12.83 -18.01
C THR A 74 10.20 13.01 -17.82
N GLN A 75 10.74 12.62 -16.66
CA GLN A 75 12.17 12.71 -16.38
C GLN A 75 12.98 11.61 -17.08
N PHE A 76 12.41 10.42 -17.29
CA PHE A 76 13.09 9.32 -17.99
C PHE A 76 13.44 9.66 -19.43
N GLU A 77 12.51 10.30 -20.16
CA GLU A 77 12.76 10.73 -21.53
C GLU A 77 13.88 11.78 -21.59
N LYS A 78 13.91 12.72 -20.63
CA LYS A 78 14.96 13.74 -20.55
C LYS A 78 16.33 13.13 -20.20
N ALA A 79 16.37 12.25 -19.19
CA ALA A 79 17.60 11.62 -18.72
C ALA A 79 18.22 10.68 -19.75
N TYR A 80 17.39 9.97 -20.51
CA TYR A 80 17.87 9.10 -21.60
C TYR A 80 18.49 9.90 -22.76
N ASN A 81 17.87 11.04 -23.12
CA ASN A 81 18.39 11.94 -24.15
C ASN A 81 19.67 12.68 -23.71
N GLU A 82 19.84 12.95 -22.42
CA GLU A 82 21.07 13.54 -21.86
C GLU A 82 22.22 12.52 -21.79
N ASN A 83 21.98 11.31 -21.27
CA ASN A 83 23.00 10.27 -21.17
C ASN A 83 22.42 8.84 -21.03
N ALA A 84 22.34 8.12 -22.16
CA ALA A 84 21.74 6.78 -22.21
C ALA A 84 22.48 5.73 -21.37
N THR A 85 23.81 5.74 -21.31
CA THR A 85 24.59 4.75 -20.53
C THR A 85 24.45 4.96 -19.03
N ALA A 86 24.43 6.22 -18.57
CA ALA A 86 24.17 6.54 -17.17
C ALA A 86 22.75 6.16 -16.73
N PHE A 87 21.75 6.39 -17.59
CA PHE A 87 20.37 5.99 -17.35
C PHE A 87 20.24 4.48 -17.17
N ILE A 88 20.84 3.68 -18.07
CA ILE A 88 20.79 2.22 -18.00
C ILE A 88 21.40 1.70 -16.69
N GLN A 89 22.55 2.24 -16.27
CA GLN A 89 23.18 1.83 -15.02
C GLN A 89 22.28 2.15 -13.80
N SER A 90 21.67 3.34 -13.79
CA SER A 90 20.76 3.73 -12.71
C SER A 90 19.51 2.84 -12.62
N GLU A 91 18.98 2.40 -13.76
CA GLU A 91 17.82 1.51 -13.82
C GLU A 91 18.18 0.06 -13.43
N LEU A 92 19.39 -0.41 -13.74
CA LEU A 92 19.89 -1.70 -13.27
C LEU A 92 20.05 -1.71 -11.74
N ASP A 93 20.73 -0.72 -11.18
CA ASP A 93 20.93 -0.61 -9.73
C ASP A 93 19.59 -0.52 -8.98
N ARG A 94 18.63 0.22 -9.55
CA ARG A 94 17.29 0.36 -9.00
C ARG A 94 16.53 -0.97 -9.03
N THR A 95 16.57 -1.68 -10.16
CA THR A 95 15.89 -2.97 -10.32
C THR A 95 16.46 -4.00 -9.36
N GLU A 96 17.78 -4.02 -9.17
CA GLU A 96 18.44 -4.91 -8.22
C GLU A 96 18.03 -4.61 -6.76
N LYS A 97 17.95 -3.33 -6.38
CA LYS A 97 17.44 -2.93 -5.05
C LYS A 97 16.00 -3.39 -4.83
N THR A 98 15.12 -3.16 -5.80
CA THR A 98 13.73 -3.60 -5.72
C THR A 98 13.65 -5.13 -5.58
N LEU A 99 14.42 -5.90 -6.35
CA LEU A 99 14.48 -7.37 -6.22
C LEU A 99 14.93 -7.82 -4.81
N LYS A 100 15.95 -7.17 -4.23
CA LYS A 100 16.42 -7.43 -2.88
C LYS A 100 15.36 -7.12 -1.81
N GLU A 101 14.61 -6.04 -1.98
CA GLU A 101 13.49 -5.68 -1.11
C GLU A 101 12.36 -6.73 -1.18
N TYR A 102 12.01 -7.21 -2.38
CA TYR A 102 11.02 -8.30 -2.51
C TYR A 102 11.48 -9.58 -1.80
N ASP A 103 12.73 -10.02 -2.01
CA ASP A 103 13.26 -11.21 -1.34
C ASP A 103 13.26 -11.09 0.20
N THR A 104 13.67 -9.93 0.69
CA THR A 104 13.86 -9.72 2.14
C THR A 104 12.54 -9.41 2.85
N ILE A 105 11.75 -8.49 2.30
CA ILE A 105 10.57 -7.97 2.98
C ILE A 105 9.36 -8.84 2.65
N VAL A 106 9.09 -9.04 1.36
CA VAL A 106 7.84 -9.69 0.92
C VAL A 106 7.88 -11.19 1.21
N PHE A 107 8.99 -11.86 0.91
CA PHE A 107 9.07 -13.32 1.07
C PHE A 107 9.55 -13.78 2.44
N LYS A 108 10.22 -12.94 3.24
CA LYS A 108 10.72 -13.33 4.57
C LYS A 108 10.05 -12.56 5.70
N ALA A 109 10.07 -11.23 5.67
CA ALA A 109 9.57 -10.43 6.78
C ALA A 109 8.04 -10.51 6.95
N ILE A 110 7.27 -10.36 5.87
CA ILE A 110 5.79 -10.41 5.94
C ILE A 110 5.30 -11.75 6.49
N PRO A 111 5.74 -12.93 5.97
CA PRO A 111 5.36 -14.22 6.55
C PRO A 111 5.72 -14.34 8.03
N LEU A 112 6.88 -13.85 8.44
CA LEU A 112 7.32 -13.90 9.84
C LEU A 112 6.46 -13.02 10.76
N ILE A 113 6.07 -11.83 10.30
CA ILE A 113 5.13 -10.95 11.01
C ILE A 113 3.76 -11.60 11.13
N ILE A 114 3.27 -12.26 10.06
CA ILE A 114 1.99 -12.98 10.09
C ILE A 114 2.04 -14.13 11.11
N ILE A 115 3.12 -14.92 11.13
CA ILE A 115 3.31 -16.00 12.12
C ILE A 115 3.33 -15.41 13.53
N ALA A 116 4.09 -14.34 13.76
CA ALA A 116 4.16 -13.68 15.06
C ALA A 116 2.78 -13.15 15.52
N ALA A 117 2.04 -12.48 14.63
CA ALA A 117 0.69 -12.00 14.91
C ALA A 117 -0.29 -13.14 15.21
N ALA A 118 -0.22 -14.24 14.45
CA ALA A 118 -1.03 -15.43 14.68
C ALA A 118 -0.74 -16.06 16.05
N LEU A 119 0.53 -16.16 16.43
CA LEU A 119 0.92 -16.65 17.76
C LEU A 119 0.40 -15.73 18.88
N ILE A 120 0.57 -14.42 18.74
CA ILE A 120 0.04 -13.43 19.70
C ILE A 120 -1.48 -13.61 19.86
N LEU A 121 -2.22 -13.74 18.77
CA LEU A 121 -3.68 -13.96 18.81
C LEU A 121 -4.05 -15.28 19.50
N LEU A 122 -3.30 -16.37 19.24
CA LEU A 122 -3.53 -17.65 19.90
C LEU A 122 -3.31 -17.56 21.42
N PHE A 123 -2.24 -16.89 21.86
CA PHE A 123 -1.96 -16.74 23.29
C PHE A 123 -2.96 -15.82 23.99
N ILE A 124 -3.36 -14.71 23.37
CA ILE A 124 -4.41 -13.82 23.90
C ILE A 124 -5.76 -14.54 24.03
N ASN A 125 -6.11 -15.43 23.10
CA ASN A 125 -7.38 -16.16 23.13
C ASN A 125 -7.37 -17.34 24.12
N SER A 126 -6.20 -17.91 24.42
CA SER A 126 -6.06 -19.08 25.31
C SER A 126 -6.09 -18.75 26.81
N THR A 127 -5.83 -17.50 27.22
CA THR A 127 -5.76 -17.11 28.64
C THR A 127 -6.30 -15.69 28.88
N MET A 128 -7.47 -15.58 29.55
CA MET A 128 -7.95 -14.42 30.33
C MET A 128 -8.86 -13.31 29.72
N CYS A 129 -9.87 -13.57 28.87
CA CYS A 129 -10.96 -12.57 28.71
C CYS A 129 -12.33 -13.04 28.18
N ALA A 130 -12.77 -14.25 28.52
CA ALA A 130 -14.14 -14.69 28.18
C ALA A 130 -15.28 -14.07 29.05
N PRO A 131 -15.08 -13.57 30.29
CA PRO A 131 -16.22 -13.05 31.05
C PRO A 131 -16.30 -11.51 31.20
N LEU A 132 -15.32 -10.71 30.76
CA LEU A 132 -15.33 -9.26 31.05
C LEU A 132 -15.80 -8.35 29.91
N VAL A 133 -15.71 -8.78 28.65
CA VAL A 133 -16.12 -7.95 27.47
C VAL A 133 -17.63 -8.01 27.21
N LEU A 134 -18.37 -8.90 27.90
CA LEU A 134 -19.83 -9.01 27.84
C LEU A 134 -20.56 -8.28 28.99
N ARG A 135 -19.85 -7.49 29.80
CA ARG A 135 -20.43 -6.70 30.90
C ARG A 135 -19.83 -5.29 30.96
N LEU A 136 -20.01 -4.49 29.91
CA LEU A 136 -20.10 -3.03 29.98
C LEU A 136 -21.06 -2.56 28.89
#